data_AF-A0A4R1BLU0-F1
#
_entry.id   AF-A0A4R1BLU0-F1
#
_cell.length_a   1.000
_cell.length_b   1.000
_cell.length_c   1.000
_cell.angle_alpha   90.00
_cell.angle_beta   90.00
_cell.angle_gamma   90.00
#
_symmetry.space_group_name_H-M   'P 1'
#
loop_
_entity.id
_entity.type
_entity.pdbx_description
1 polymer ?
#
loop_
_entity_poly.entity_id
_entity_poly.type
_entity_poly.pdbx_seq_one_letter_code
_entity_poly.pdbx_strand_id
1 'polypeptide(L)' 'MLRWGRHLVFSMEHPFLKFAERGEGSYFKVERVLEPRPTGQFEATDPEEYRRLLREPGFLCVRAAKREVGR' A
#
# COMPACT_ATOMS: atom_id res chain seq x y z
N MET A 1 4.56 -9.78 -10.03
CA MET A 1 5.70 -10.47 -9.38
C MET A 1 6.42 -9.47 -8.46
N LEU A 2 6.22 -9.57 -7.13
CA LEU A 2 6.92 -8.74 -6.13
C LEU A 2 8.36 -9.24 -5.97
N ARG A 3 9.35 -8.37 -6.18
CA ARG A 3 10.77 -8.72 -5.93
C ARG A 3 11.03 -8.79 -4.43
N TRP A 4 11.75 -9.85 -4.05
CA TRP A 4 12.17 -10.20 -2.70
C TRP A 4 13.01 -9.10 -2.01
N GLY A 5 12.74 -8.89 -0.72
CA GLY A 5 13.55 -8.02 0.16
C GLY A 5 12.78 -7.19 1.19
N ARG A 6 11.44 -7.16 1.17
CA ARG A 6 10.67 -6.41 2.17
C ARG A 6 9.66 -7.32 2.87
N HIS A 7 9.98 -7.66 4.11
CA HIS A 7 9.05 -8.29 5.04
C HIS A 7 7.86 -7.34 5.22
N LEU A 8 6.64 -7.80 4.93
CA LEU A 8 5.42 -7.14 5.38
C LEU A 8 5.05 -7.76 6.72
N VAL A 9 5.57 -7.18 7.79
CA VAL A 9 5.12 -7.45 9.15
C VAL A 9 4.05 -6.40 9.47
N PHE A 10 2.81 -6.81 9.72
CA PHE A 10 1.81 -5.93 10.32
C PHE A 10 1.28 -6.57 11.61
N SER A 11 1.53 -5.90 12.74
CA SER A 11 0.96 -6.26 14.04
C SER A 11 -0.34 -5.47 14.20
N MET A 12 -1.47 -6.16 14.33
CA MET A 12 -2.78 -5.57 14.61
C MET A 12 -3.07 -5.48 16.11
N GLU A 13 -2.07 -5.26 16.96
CA GLU A 13 -2.35 -5.20 18.41
C GLU A 13 -2.42 -3.77 18.96
N HIS A 14 -1.88 -2.78 18.24
CA HIS A 14 -1.64 -1.43 18.81
C HIS A 14 -2.40 -0.23 18.21
N PRO A 15 -3.06 -0.25 17.04
CA PRO A 15 -3.80 0.93 16.57
C PRO A 15 -5.17 1.09 17.23
N PHE A 16 -5.82 0.01 17.70
CA PHE A 16 -7.21 0.10 18.18
C PHE A 16 -7.37 0.88 19.48
N LEU A 17 -6.49 0.69 20.47
CA LEU A 17 -6.65 1.34 21.78
C LEU A 17 -6.15 2.80 21.80
N LYS A 18 -5.04 3.10 21.11
CA LYS A 18 -4.40 4.43 21.14
C LYS A 18 -4.88 5.39 20.06
N PHE A 19 -5.73 4.96 19.13
CA PHE A 19 -6.32 5.87 18.13
C PHE A 19 -7.40 6.77 18.73
N ALA A 20 -8.28 6.19 19.56
CA ALA A 20 -9.37 6.92 20.22
C ALA A 20 -8.86 8.07 21.12
N GLU A 21 -7.69 7.90 21.73
CA GLU A 21 -7.08 8.91 22.61
C GLU A 21 -6.41 10.07 21.87
N ARG A 22 -6.16 9.94 20.55
CA ARG A 22 -5.33 10.91 19.81
C ARG A 22 -6.11 12.08 19.22
N GLY A 23 -7.44 12.03 19.14
CA GLY A 23 -8.30 13.10 18.63
C GLY A 23 -8.12 13.47 17.14
N GLU A 24 -7.00 13.07 16.52
CA GLU A 24 -6.73 13.21 15.10
C GLU A 24 -7.38 12.07 14.30
N GLY A 25 -8.13 12.40 13.25
CA GLY A 25 -8.77 11.41 12.36
C GLY A 25 -7.81 10.55 11.53
N SER A 26 -6.50 10.56 11.81
CA SER A 26 -5.49 9.80 11.06
C SER A 26 -4.28 9.42 11.93
N TYR A 27 -4.06 8.12 12.14
CA TYR A 27 -2.94 7.58 12.93
C TYR A 27 -1.61 7.51 12.16
N PHE A 28 -1.68 7.40 10.84
CA PHE A 28 -0.54 7.25 9.95
C PHE A 28 -0.45 8.42 8.97
N LYS A 29 0.77 8.90 8.72
CA LYS A 29 1.05 9.81 7.61
C LYS A 29 1.30 8.95 6.37
N VAL A 30 0.46 9.11 5.36
CA VAL A 30 0.73 8.51 4.05
C VAL A 30 1.94 9.22 3.44
N GLU A 31 2.98 8.47 3.12
CA GLU A 31 4.23 8.99 2.55
C GLU A 31 4.30 8.80 1.05
N ARG A 32 3.70 7.73 0.53
CA ARG A 32 3.68 7.43 -0.90
C ARG A 32 2.50 6.53 -1.23
N VAL A 33 1.87 6.83 -2.36
CA VAL A 33 0.89 5.97 -3.01
C VAL A 33 1.43 5.65 -4.39
N LEU A 34 1.33 4.38 -4.81
CA LEU A 34 1.77 3.91 -6.11
C LEU A 34 0.75 2.93 -6.66
N GLU A 35 0.32 3.14 -7.89
CA GLU A 35 -0.41 2.15 -8.69
C GLU A 35 0.59 1.45 -9.61
N PRO A 36 0.94 0.18 -9.36
CA PRO A 36 1.87 -0.54 -10.22
C PRO A 36 1.26 -0.79 -11.59
N ARG A 37 2.01 -0.50 -12.65
CA ARG A 37 1.63 -0.87 -14.02
C ARG A 37 2.08 -2.30 -14.31
N PRO A 38 1.29 -3.08 -15.08
CA PRO A 38 1.70 -4.40 -15.50
C PRO A 38 2.97 -4.32 -16.36
N THR A 39 3.86 -5.33 -16.26
CA THR A 39 5.12 -5.36 -17.01
C THR A 39 4.91 -5.96 -18.41
N GLY A 40 5.81 -5.69 -19.36
CA GLY A 40 5.74 -6.31 -20.69
C GLY A 40 5.83 -7.85 -20.66
N GLN A 41 6.52 -8.43 -19.66
CA GLN A 41 6.52 -9.88 -19.44
C GLN A 41 5.13 -10.43 -19.05
N PHE A 42 4.32 -9.61 -18.36
CA PHE A 42 2.95 -9.98 -18.02
C PHE A 42 2.05 -10.02 -19.26
N GLU A 43 2.23 -9.09 -20.21
CA GLU A 43 1.51 -9.08 -21.49
C GLU A 43 1.70 -10.39 -22.26
N ALA A 44 2.91 -10.95 -22.27
CA ALA A 44 3.19 -12.22 -22.93
C ALA A 44 2.48 -13.42 -22.30
N THR A 45 2.11 -13.34 -21.01
CA THR A 45 1.45 -14.44 -20.29
C THR A 45 -0.07 -14.31 -20.34
N ASP A 46 -0.58 -13.08 -20.21
CA ASP A 46 -2.01 -12.78 -20.25
C ASP A 46 -2.26 -11.40 -20.88
N PRO A 47 -2.41 -11.32 -22.22
CA PRO A 47 -2.63 -10.07 -22.93
C PRO A 47 -3.97 -9.39 -22.61
N GLU A 48 -5.00 -10.18 -22.28
CA GLU A 48 -6.34 -9.69 -21.98
C GLU A 48 -6.34 -8.92 -20.66
N GLU A 49 -5.81 -9.57 -19.62
CA GLU A 49 -5.63 -9.01 -18.29
C GLU A 49 -4.67 -7.82 -18.31
N TYR A 50 -3.58 -7.90 -19.08
CA TYR A 50 -2.66 -6.78 -19.29
C TYR A 50 -3.38 -5.53 -19.83
N ARG A 51 -4.20 -5.69 -20.89
CA ARG A 51 -4.97 -4.57 -21.46
C ARG A 51 -5.99 -4.00 -20.47
N ARG A 52 -6.62 -4.86 -19.64
CA ARG A 52 -7.52 -4.40 -18.58
C ARG A 52 -6.78 -3.57 -17.54
N LEU A 53 -5.65 -4.08 -17.03
CA LEU A 53 -4.85 -3.42 -15.99
C LEU A 53 -4.14 -2.14 -16.47
N LEU A 54 -4.07 -1.90 -17.78
CA LEU A 54 -3.65 -0.61 -18.33
C LEU A 54 -4.74 0.47 -18.25
N ARG A 55 -6.01 0.09 -18.20
CA ARG A 55 -7.17 0.99 -18.13
C ARG A 55 -7.69 1.15 -16.71
N GLU A 56 -7.62 0.08 -15.93
CA GLU A 56 -8.19 -0.01 -14.59
C GLU A 56 -7.12 -0.44 -13.59
N PRO A 57 -6.93 0.29 -12.47
CA PRO A 57 -5.93 -0.06 -11.48
C PRO A 57 -6.34 -1.33 -10.72
N GLY A 58 -5.52 -2.38 -10.81
CA GLY A 58 -5.75 -3.63 -10.07
C GLY A 58 -5.17 -3.64 -8.65
N PHE A 59 -4.20 -2.76 -8.36
CA PHE A 59 -3.52 -2.72 -7.06
C PHE A 59 -3.13 -1.30 -6.66
N LEU A 60 -3.19 -1.03 -5.35
CA LEU A 60 -2.68 0.19 -4.73
C LEU A 60 -1.63 -0.16 -3.68
N CYS A 61 -0.42 0.35 -3.86
CA CYS A 61 0.67 0.22 -2.89
C CYS A 61 0.78 1.51 -2.08
N VAL A 62 0.51 1.43 -0.78
CA VAL A 62 0.61 2.58 0.13
C VAL A 62 1.77 2.38 1.09
N ARG A 63 2.67 3.36 1.15
CA ARG A 63 3.66 3.51 2.21
C ARG A 63 3.16 4.55 3.19
N ALA A 64 3.07 4.18 4.46
CA ALA A 64 2.69 5.09 5.52
C ALA A 64 3.61 4.91 6.73
N ALA A 65 3.87 6.00 7.44
CA ALA A 65 4.63 6.00 8.69
C ALA A 65 3.70 6.42 9.83
N LYS A 66 3.97 5.94 11.04
CA LYS A 66 3.25 6.42 12.23
C LYS A 66 3.48 7.92 12.34
N ARG A 67 2.42 8.69 12.61
CA ARG A 67 2.59 10.11 12.93
C ARG A 67 3.27 10.22 14.29
N GLU A 68 4.39 10.93 14.36
CA GLU A 68 4.97 11.36 15.64
C GLU A 68 3.97 12.31 16.31
N VAL A 69 3.70 12.10 17.60
CA VAL A 69 3.01 13.09 18.43
C VAL A 69 4.09 14.04 18.93
N GLY A 70 3.95 15.34 18.68
CA GLY A 70 4.87 16.33 19.24
C GLY A 70 4.97 16.15 20.77
N ARG A 71 6.21 16.14 21.28
CA ARG A 71 6.47 16.24 22.72
C ARG A 71 6.09 17.61 23.24
#